data_AF-A0A4Y2Q6P5-F1
#
_entry.id   AF-A0A4Y2Q6P5-F1
#
_cell.length_a   1.000
_cell.length_b   1.000
_cell.length_c   1.000
_cell.angle_alpha   90.00
_cell.angle_beta   90.00
_cell.angle_gamma   90.00
#
_symmetry.space_group_name_H-M   'P 1'
#
loop_
_entity.id
_entity.type
_entity.pdbx_description
1 polymer ?
#
loop_
_entity_poly.entity_id
_entity_poly.type
_entity_poly.pdbx_seq_one_letter_code
_entity_poly.pdbx_strand_id
1 'polypeptide(L)'
;MVQLRKETDFKSPGDLIVSDKIFETLDREFMSHIGVKQGEASFKPQRLGRECDIYLSSRASIETISHPCSSRRAGRPQKDFESCSTKTKRQTIQHILETSSQEEISMADEVQLRREGKRDSAAIVKEFCDFSPKRGTTIRKARKRFSNPKQSSLSEDQASSIDGRRKFVNTSI
;
A
#
# COMPACT_ATOMS: atom_id res chain seq x y z
N MET A 1 -20.66 51.49 24.84
CA MET A 1 -20.49 52.01 23.47
C MET A 1 -20.75 50.87 22.50
N VAL A 2 -21.82 50.95 21.70
CA VAL A 2 -22.13 49.96 20.66
C VAL A 2 -21.31 50.37 19.44
N GLN A 3 -20.22 49.66 19.17
CA GLN A 3 -19.42 49.88 17.97
C GLN A 3 -20.24 49.36 16.77
N LEU A 4 -20.73 50.25 15.91
CA LEU A 4 -21.36 49.85 14.65
C LEU A 4 -20.33 49.08 13.81
N ARG A 5 -20.62 47.81 13.54
CA ARG A 5 -19.86 46.95 12.63
C ARG A 5 -19.90 47.57 11.23
N LYS A 6 -18.75 47.64 10.56
CA LYS A 6 -18.68 48.22 9.20
C LYS A 6 -19.37 47.29 8.22
N GLU A 7 -20.46 47.77 7.63
CA GLU A 7 -21.21 47.09 6.57
C GLU A 7 -20.39 47.07 5.27
N THR A 8 -19.86 45.91 4.90
CA THR A 8 -19.25 45.72 3.57
C THR A 8 -19.65 44.38 2.95
N ASP A 9 -20.10 44.46 1.69
CA ASP A 9 -20.20 43.40 0.67
C ASP A 9 -21.48 42.56 0.52
N PHE A 10 -22.59 42.92 1.16
CA PHE A 10 -23.88 42.30 0.84
C PHE A 10 -24.47 42.91 -0.44
N LYS A 11 -24.72 42.07 -1.46
CA LYS A 11 -25.38 42.51 -2.71
C LYS A 11 -26.88 42.75 -2.52
N SER A 12 -27.45 42.20 -1.44
CA SER A 12 -28.87 42.30 -1.08
C SER A 12 -29.01 42.42 0.43
N PRO A 13 -29.87 43.32 0.94
CA PRO A 13 -30.23 43.37 2.36
C PRO A 13 -30.75 42.04 2.92
N GLY A 14 -31.35 41.21 2.05
CA GLY A 14 -31.82 39.87 2.44
C GLY A 14 -30.70 38.93 2.87
N ASP A 15 -29.50 39.03 2.28
CA ASP A 15 -28.36 38.18 2.66
C ASP A 15 -27.89 38.51 4.09
N LEU A 16 -27.96 39.78 4.49
CA LEU A 16 -27.62 40.20 5.85
C LEU A 16 -28.63 39.65 6.85
N ILE A 17 -29.94 39.82 6.57
CA ILE A 17 -31.01 39.33 7.44
C ILE A 17 -30.93 37.82 7.62
N VAL A 18 -30.67 37.07 6.55
CA VAL A 18 -30.55 35.61 6.61
C VAL A 18 -29.31 35.21 7.42
N SER A 19 -28.18 35.88 7.22
CA SER A 19 -26.98 35.63 8.01
C SER A 19 -27.19 35.91 9.50
N ASP A 20 -27.83 37.02 9.84
CA ASP A 20 -28.14 37.38 11.23
C ASP A 20 -29.08 36.34 11.85
N LYS A 21 -30.11 35.90 11.11
CA LYS A 21 -31.03 34.86 11.57
C LYS A 21 -30.34 33.52 11.81
N ILE A 22 -29.43 33.12 10.92
CA ILE A 22 -28.62 31.90 11.11
C ILE A 22 -27.73 32.06 12.33
N PHE A 23 -27.08 33.21 12.50
CA PHE A 23 -26.17 33.47 13.61
C PHE A 23 -26.90 33.44 14.97
N GLU A 24 -28.13 33.98 15.04
CA GLU A 24 -28.99 33.91 16.23
C GLU A 24 -29.35 32.48 16.65
N THR A 25 -29.39 31.54 15.72
CA THR A 25 -29.69 30.13 16.03
C THR A 25 -28.50 29.35 16.59
N LEU A 26 -27.29 29.93 16.55
CA LEU A 26 -26.08 29.25 17.00
C LEU A 26 -25.92 29.35 18.53
N ASP A 27 -25.43 28.28 19.14
CA ASP A 27 -25.06 28.29 20.56
C ASP A 27 -23.91 29.28 20.84
N ARG A 28 -23.78 29.71 22.10
CA ARG A 28 -22.77 30.71 22.53
C ARG A 28 -21.33 30.34 22.14
N GLU A 29 -20.97 29.06 22.29
CA GLU A 29 -19.64 28.57 21.93
C GLU A 29 -19.40 28.65 20.41
N PHE A 30 -20.41 28.30 19.64
CA PHE A 30 -20.36 28.30 18.18
C PHE A 30 -20.35 29.75 17.63
N MET A 31 -21.19 30.62 18.18
CA MET A 31 -21.16 32.06 17.89
C MET A 31 -19.77 32.65 18.16
N SER A 32 -19.11 32.27 19.24
CA SER A 32 -17.76 32.73 19.55
C SER A 32 -16.74 32.23 18.52
N HIS A 33 -16.80 30.95 18.12
CA HIS A 33 -15.91 30.41 17.09
C HIS A 33 -16.05 31.14 15.76
N ILE A 34 -17.30 31.35 15.33
CA ILE A 34 -17.61 32.06 14.10
C ILE A 34 -17.20 33.54 14.22
N GLY A 35 -17.47 34.19 15.35
CA GLY A 35 -17.13 35.58 15.60
C GLY A 35 -15.62 35.85 15.51
N VAL A 36 -14.78 34.95 16.04
CA VAL A 36 -13.32 35.03 15.90
C VAL A 36 -12.88 34.99 14.43
N LYS A 37 -13.56 34.21 13.59
CA LYS A 37 -13.27 34.10 12.16
C LYS A 37 -13.85 35.24 11.31
N GLN A 38 -14.96 35.83 11.72
CA GLN A 38 -15.60 36.96 11.04
C GLN A 38 -14.75 38.23 11.12
N GLY A 39 -14.04 38.44 12.23
CA GLY A 39 -13.33 39.70 12.46
C GLY A 39 -14.32 40.88 12.52
N GLU A 40 -14.15 41.88 11.65
CA GLU A 40 -15.01 43.08 11.61
C GLU A 40 -16.21 42.97 10.64
N ALA A 41 -16.27 41.94 9.79
CA ALA A 41 -17.27 41.83 8.73
C ALA A 41 -18.16 40.59 8.88
N SER A 42 -19.47 40.78 8.73
CA SER A 42 -20.44 39.67 8.75
C SER A 42 -20.27 38.75 7.54
N PHE A 43 -20.42 37.44 7.74
CA PHE A 43 -20.38 36.49 6.65
C PHE A 43 -21.65 36.52 5.79
N LYS A 44 -21.52 36.25 4.49
CA LYS A 44 -22.65 35.90 3.64
C LYS A 44 -23.27 34.57 4.06
N PRO A 45 -24.57 34.33 3.84
CA PRO A 45 -25.24 33.10 4.30
C PRO A 45 -24.51 31.82 3.87
N GLN A 46 -23.98 31.78 2.66
CA GLN A 46 -23.27 30.60 2.13
C GLN A 46 -21.90 30.40 2.79
N ARG A 47 -21.20 31.50 3.10
CA ARG A 47 -19.91 31.46 3.82
C ARG A 47 -20.13 31.08 5.29
N LEU A 48 -21.17 31.64 5.91
CA LEU A 48 -21.58 31.31 7.27
C LEU A 48 -21.93 29.82 7.38
N GLY A 49 -22.77 29.31 6.49
CA GLY A 49 -23.11 27.89 6.43
C GLY A 49 -21.89 26.99 6.28
N ARG A 50 -20.94 27.34 5.41
CA ARG A 50 -19.69 26.58 5.23
C ARG A 50 -18.82 26.56 6.49
N GLU A 51 -18.66 27.68 7.17
CA GLU A 51 -17.92 27.73 8.43
C GLU A 51 -18.64 26.94 9.53
N CYS A 52 -19.98 26.94 9.50
CA CYS A 52 -20.76 26.10 10.40
C CYS A 52 -20.50 24.61 10.16
N ASP A 53 -20.53 24.17 8.90
CA ASP A 53 -20.21 22.78 8.52
C ASP A 53 -18.80 22.37 8.98
N ILE A 54 -17.83 23.27 8.84
CA ILE A 54 -16.43 23.03 9.26
C ILE A 54 -16.36 22.87 10.78
N TYR A 55 -17.00 23.75 11.55
CA TYR A 55 -17.00 23.68 13.01
C TYR A 55 -17.69 22.41 13.52
N LEU A 56 -18.87 22.08 12.97
CA LEU A 56 -19.60 20.86 13.32
C LEU A 56 -18.82 19.60 12.95
N SER A 57 -18.17 19.57 11.78
CA SER A 57 -17.30 18.46 11.37
C SER A 57 -16.10 18.29 12.31
N SER A 58 -15.51 19.41 12.73
CA SER A 58 -14.37 19.41 13.66
C SER A 58 -14.79 18.95 15.05
N ARG A 59 -15.93 19.42 15.55
CA ARG A 59 -16.48 19.03 16.85
C ARG A 59 -16.89 17.56 16.88
N ALA A 60 -17.55 17.08 15.83
CA ALA A 60 -17.87 15.66 15.68
C ALA A 60 -16.60 14.81 15.66
N SER A 61 -15.53 15.24 15.00
CA SER A 61 -14.26 14.48 14.96
C SER A 61 -13.56 14.35 16.32
N ILE A 62 -13.78 15.30 17.24
CA ILE A 62 -13.27 15.23 18.62
C ILE A 62 -14.09 14.23 19.45
N GLU A 63 -15.41 14.17 19.22
CA GLU A 63 -16.32 13.24 19.92
C GLU A 63 -16.30 11.82 19.32
N THR A 64 -15.77 11.62 18.10
CA THR A 64 -15.85 10.36 17.34
C THR A 64 -14.49 9.71 17.00
N ILE A 65 -13.52 9.77 17.90
CA ILE A 65 -12.28 8.95 17.80
C ILE A 65 -12.60 7.42 17.77
N SER A 66 -13.85 7.00 17.99
CA SER A 66 -14.26 5.59 17.90
C SER A 66 -14.59 5.09 16.50
N HIS A 67 -14.83 5.94 15.49
CA HIS A 67 -15.22 5.47 14.17
C HIS A 67 -14.54 6.28 13.06
N PRO A 68 -13.78 5.66 12.14
CA PRO A 68 -13.30 6.35 10.97
C PRO A 68 -14.52 6.78 10.15
N CYS A 69 -14.86 8.06 10.26
CA CYS A 69 -15.92 8.66 9.45
C CYS A 69 -15.52 8.51 7.99
N SER A 70 -16.25 7.65 7.28
CA SER A 70 -16.13 7.37 5.87
C SER A 70 -16.51 8.62 5.07
N SER A 71 -15.61 9.59 5.02
CA SER A 71 -15.63 10.65 4.03
C SER A 71 -15.38 9.99 2.68
N ARG A 72 -16.44 9.51 2.04
CA ARG A 72 -16.43 9.16 0.61
C ARG A 72 -16.27 10.46 -0.16
N ARG A 73 -15.04 10.95 -0.27
CA ARG A 73 -14.69 11.90 -1.34
C ARG A 73 -15.14 11.24 -2.64
N ALA A 74 -16.10 11.85 -3.31
CA ALA A 74 -16.55 11.40 -4.63
C ALA A 74 -15.36 11.51 -5.60
N GLY A 75 -14.62 10.42 -5.71
CA GLY A 75 -13.48 10.27 -6.59
C GLY A 75 -13.84 9.45 -7.81
N ARG A 76 -12.89 9.36 -8.74
CA ARG A 76 -12.98 8.45 -9.88
C ARG A 76 -13.20 7.01 -9.38
N PRO A 77 -14.11 6.23 -9.99
CA PRO A 77 -14.28 4.82 -9.65
C PRO A 77 -12.93 4.11 -9.65
N GLN A 78 -12.61 3.44 -8.55
CA GLN A 78 -11.43 2.59 -8.45
C GLN A 78 -11.65 1.38 -9.35
N LYS A 79 -10.66 1.09 -10.19
CA LYS A 79 -10.61 -0.15 -10.95
C LYS A 79 -10.02 -1.23 -10.06
N ASP A 80 -10.43 -2.48 -10.27
CA ASP A 80 -9.80 -3.63 -9.60
C ASP A 80 -8.30 -3.65 -9.89
N PHE A 81 -7.50 -4.10 -8.92
CA PHE A 81 -6.05 -4.09 -9.02
C PHE A 81 -5.59 -4.83 -10.29
N GLU A 82 -6.19 -5.98 -10.59
CA GLU A 82 -5.90 -6.84 -11.74
C GLU A 82 -6.03 -6.10 -13.07
N SER A 83 -7.05 -5.24 -13.19
CA SER A 83 -7.39 -4.49 -14.40
C SER A 83 -6.58 -3.19 -14.59
N CYS A 84 -5.80 -2.79 -13.58
CA CYS A 84 -5.00 -1.57 -13.61
C CYS A 84 -3.74 -1.70 -14.49
N SER A 85 -3.25 -0.55 -14.97
CA SER A 85 -1.96 -0.48 -15.68
C SER A 85 -0.79 -0.86 -14.76
N THR A 86 0.32 -1.34 -15.34
CA THR A 86 1.53 -1.68 -14.57
C THR A 86 2.07 -0.49 -13.78
N LYS A 87 2.02 0.73 -14.33
CA LYS A 87 2.41 1.96 -13.64
C LYS A 87 1.55 2.21 -12.40
N THR A 88 0.24 2.05 -12.52
CA THR A 88 -0.70 2.20 -11.41
C THR A 88 -0.46 1.14 -10.34
N LYS A 89 -0.31 -0.13 -10.73
CA LYS A 89 0.00 -1.23 -9.80
C LYS A 89 1.26 -0.92 -8.97
N ARG A 90 2.33 -0.44 -9.61
CA ARG A 90 3.57 -0.04 -8.94
C ARG A 90 3.36 1.10 -7.94
N GLN A 91 2.62 2.13 -8.32
CA GLN A 91 2.29 3.24 -7.41
C GLN A 91 1.47 2.77 -6.22
N THR A 92 0.49 1.89 -6.43
CA THR A 92 -0.34 1.34 -5.36
C THR A 92 0.48 0.54 -4.36
N ILE A 93 1.40 -0.33 -4.81
CA ILE A 93 2.21 -1.17 -3.91
C ILE A 93 3.44 -0.45 -3.33
N GLN A 94 3.72 0.79 -3.74
CA GLN A 94 4.94 1.51 -3.35
C GLN A 94 5.11 1.58 -1.83
N HIS A 95 4.04 1.90 -1.11
CA HIS A 95 4.05 1.95 0.36
C HIS A 95 4.40 0.60 1.01
N ILE A 96 3.99 -0.52 0.40
CA ILE A 96 4.31 -1.87 0.88
C ILE A 96 5.81 -2.12 0.73
N LEU A 97 6.39 -1.72 -0.41
CA LEU A 97 7.83 -1.87 -0.67
C LEU A 97 8.70 -0.97 0.21
N GLU A 98 8.17 0.17 0.66
CA GLU A 98 8.89 1.09 1.54
C GLU A 98 8.85 0.67 3.01
N THR A 99 7.76 0.00 3.43
CA THR A 99 7.53 -0.35 4.84
C THR A 99 7.93 -1.76 5.18
N SER A 100 7.91 -2.68 4.21
CA SER A 100 8.13 -4.11 4.44
C SER A 100 9.45 -4.57 3.82
N SER A 101 10.11 -5.53 4.47
CA SER A 101 11.32 -6.15 3.93
C SER A 101 11.00 -7.18 2.84
N GLN A 102 12.02 -7.57 2.07
CA GLN A 102 11.88 -8.61 1.05
C GLN A 102 11.46 -9.96 1.64
N GLU A 103 11.98 -10.29 2.83
CA GLU A 103 11.66 -11.51 3.57
C GLU A 103 10.18 -11.54 3.99
N GLU A 104 9.66 -10.42 4.48
CA GLU A 104 8.26 -10.29 4.89
C GLU A 104 7.31 -10.44 3.70
N ILE A 105 7.63 -9.78 2.58
CA ILE A 105 6.84 -9.88 1.34
C ILE A 105 6.85 -11.32 0.82
N SER A 106 8.02 -11.98 0.84
CA SER A 106 8.15 -13.36 0.37
C SER A 106 7.39 -14.35 1.26
N MET A 107 7.43 -14.15 2.58
CA MET A 107 6.69 -14.98 3.53
C MET A 107 5.18 -14.79 3.38
N ALA A 108 4.72 -13.55 3.18
CA ALA A 108 3.32 -13.25 2.96
C ALA A 108 2.79 -13.95 1.69
N ASP A 109 3.55 -13.91 0.59
CA ASP A 109 3.20 -14.60 -0.67
C ASP A 109 3.15 -16.12 -0.49
N GLU A 110 4.14 -16.73 0.18
CA GLU A 110 4.13 -18.16 0.48
C GLU A 110 2.90 -18.57 1.30
N VAL A 111 2.57 -17.82 2.36
CA VAL A 111 1.41 -18.10 3.22
C VAL A 111 0.11 -17.95 2.43
N GLN A 112 0.00 -16.96 1.55
CA GLN A 112 -1.17 -16.75 0.71
C GLN A 112 -1.39 -17.93 -0.25
N LEU A 113 -0.34 -18.39 -0.92
CA LEU A 113 -0.41 -19.54 -1.82
C LEU A 113 -0.81 -20.84 -1.09
N ARG A 114 -0.32 -21.05 0.14
CA ARG A 114 -0.74 -22.20 0.97
C ARG A 114 -2.22 -22.14 1.34
N ARG A 115 -2.74 -20.95 1.68
CA ARG A 115 -4.16 -20.73 1.98
C ARG A 115 -5.06 -21.01 0.76
N GLU A 116 -4.58 -20.66 -0.43
CA GLU A 116 -5.26 -20.96 -1.69
C GLU A 116 -5.13 -22.44 -2.14
N GLY A 117 -4.40 -23.27 -1.39
CA GLY A 117 -4.16 -24.67 -1.72
C GLY A 117 -3.07 -24.92 -2.78
N LYS A 118 -2.40 -23.86 -3.26
CA LYS A 118 -1.34 -23.91 -4.28
C LYS A 118 0.01 -24.29 -3.67
N ARG A 119 0.12 -25.54 -3.20
CA ARG A 119 1.33 -26.01 -2.48
C ARG A 119 2.60 -26.00 -3.35
N ASP A 120 2.48 -26.35 -4.62
CA ASP A 120 3.63 -26.39 -5.53
C ASP A 120 4.18 -24.99 -5.77
N SER A 121 3.31 -23.99 -5.96
CA SER A 121 3.70 -22.58 -6.10
C SER A 121 4.39 -22.06 -4.84
N ALA A 122 3.86 -22.39 -3.65
CA ALA A 122 4.48 -22.01 -2.38
C ALA A 122 5.88 -22.63 -2.21
N ALA A 123 6.06 -23.89 -2.62
CA ALA A 123 7.37 -24.55 -2.58
C ALA A 123 8.40 -23.84 -3.46
N ILE A 124 7.98 -23.37 -4.65
CA ILE A 124 8.84 -22.60 -5.55
C ILE A 124 9.24 -21.26 -4.93
N VAL A 125 8.30 -20.49 -4.37
CA VAL A 125 8.61 -19.20 -3.72
C VAL A 125 9.64 -19.39 -2.61
N LYS A 126 9.44 -20.40 -1.76
CA LYS A 126 10.39 -20.75 -0.70
C LYS A 126 11.78 -21.10 -1.26
N GLU A 127 11.82 -21.92 -2.31
CA GLU A 127 13.06 -22.33 -2.96
C GLU A 127 13.81 -21.11 -3.54
N PHE A 128 13.12 -20.14 -4.15
CA PHE A 128 13.73 -18.91 -4.65
C PHE A 128 14.33 -18.03 -3.54
N CYS A 129 13.66 -17.93 -2.40
CA CYS A 129 14.17 -17.19 -1.24
C CYS A 129 15.39 -17.88 -0.60
N ASP A 130 15.40 -19.21 -0.57
CA ASP A 130 16.51 -20.01 -0.06
C ASP A 130 17.72 -20.00 -1.02
N PHE A 131 17.49 -19.86 -2.33
CA PHE A 131 18.51 -19.64 -3.36
C PHE A 131 19.07 -18.21 -3.35
N SER A 132 19.58 -17.78 -2.19
CA SER A 132 20.61 -16.75 -2.17
C SER A 132 21.78 -17.19 -3.10
N PRO A 133 22.37 -16.32 -3.95
CA PRO A 133 23.35 -16.67 -4.98
C PRO A 133 24.72 -17.15 -4.46
N LYS A 134 24.75 -17.88 -3.34
CA LYS A 134 25.89 -18.65 -2.88
C LYS A 134 26.22 -19.81 -3.84
N ARG A 135 25.25 -20.28 -4.65
CA ARG A 135 25.42 -21.40 -5.61
C ARG A 135 26.42 -21.11 -6.74
N GLY A 136 26.47 -19.87 -7.24
CA GLY A 136 27.43 -19.46 -8.27
C GLY A 136 28.88 -19.57 -7.78
N THR A 137 29.10 -19.36 -6.48
CA THR A 137 30.43 -19.54 -5.88
C THR A 137 30.85 -21.00 -5.82
N THR A 138 29.92 -21.94 -5.64
CA THR A 138 30.18 -23.39 -5.66
C THR A 138 30.58 -23.85 -7.07
N ILE A 139 29.85 -23.40 -8.11
CA ILE A 139 30.18 -23.70 -9.51
C ILE A 139 31.55 -23.09 -9.89
N ARG A 140 31.81 -21.84 -9.49
CA ARG A 140 33.11 -21.17 -9.72
C ARG A 140 34.25 -21.85 -8.96
N LYS A 141 34.02 -22.28 -7.71
CA LYS A 141 35.00 -23.05 -6.90
C LYS A 141 35.27 -24.42 -7.52
N ALA A 142 34.26 -25.13 -8.00
CA ALA A 142 34.41 -26.40 -8.70
C ALA A 142 35.25 -26.21 -9.98
N ARG A 143 34.92 -25.22 -10.83
CA ARG A 143 35.71 -24.91 -12.04
C ARG A 143 37.17 -24.56 -11.75
N LYS A 144 37.46 -23.81 -10.67
CA LYS A 144 38.84 -23.52 -10.23
C LYS A 144 39.62 -24.76 -9.75
N ARG A 145 38.93 -25.80 -9.26
CA ARG A 145 39.57 -27.06 -8.87
C ARG A 145 39.98 -27.89 -10.09
N PHE A 146 39.21 -27.82 -11.18
CA PHE A 146 39.51 -28.51 -12.44
C PHE A 146 40.48 -27.74 -13.35
N SER A 147 40.68 -26.43 -13.13
CA SER A 147 41.63 -25.62 -13.91
C SER A 147 43.08 -25.68 -13.41
N ASN A 148 43.36 -26.39 -12.31
CA ASN A 148 44.72 -26.60 -11.80
C ASN A 148 45.09 -28.08 -11.96
N PRO A 149 45.73 -28.49 -13.07
CA PRO A 149 46.35 -29.80 -13.14
C PRO A 149 47.60 -29.77 -12.26
N LYS A 150 47.49 -30.23 -11.01
CA LYS A 150 48.69 -30.75 -10.33
C LYS A 150 49.03 -32.06 -11.04
N GLN A 151 50.20 -32.09 -11.67
CA GLN A 151 50.83 -33.29 -12.21
C GLN A 151 50.71 -34.42 -11.18
N SER A 152 49.87 -35.41 -11.45
CA SER A 152 49.99 -36.74 -10.88
C SER A 152 50.13 -37.69 -12.06
N SER A 153 51.39 -38.01 -12.37
CA SER A 153 51.76 -39.13 -13.23
C SER A 153 51.12 -40.42 -12.68
N LEU A 154 50.16 -40.97 -13.39
CA LEU A 154 49.67 -42.34 -13.19
C LEU A 154 49.60 -43.00 -14.56
N SER A 155 50.24 -44.17 -14.64
CA SER A 155 50.59 -44.89 -15.86
C SER A 155 49.40 -45.52 -16.56
N GLU A 156 49.59 -45.82 -17.85
CA GLU A 156 48.56 -46.10 -18.87
C GLU A 156 47.82 -47.44 -18.75
N ASP A 157 48.06 -48.24 -17.71
CA ASP A 157 47.51 -49.59 -17.63
C ASP A 157 46.35 -49.66 -16.63
N GLN A 158 45.15 -49.27 -17.04
CA GLN A 158 43.89 -50.00 -16.77
C GLN A 158 42.70 -49.27 -17.42
N ALA A 159 42.68 -49.23 -18.76
CA ALA A 159 41.48 -48.93 -19.53
C ALA A 159 40.82 -50.25 -19.97
N SER A 160 40.04 -50.88 -19.10
CA SER A 160 38.98 -51.82 -19.53
C SER A 160 38.12 -52.29 -18.35
N SER A 161 36.87 -51.82 -18.29
CA SER A 161 35.71 -52.59 -17.79
C SER A 161 34.45 -51.74 -17.99
N ILE A 162 34.09 -51.59 -19.27
CA ILE A 162 32.74 -51.23 -19.69
C ILE A 162 32.16 -52.56 -20.18
N ASP A 163 31.34 -53.24 -19.39
CA ASP A 163 30.37 -54.18 -19.97
C ASP A 163 29.10 -54.26 -19.09
N GLY A 164 27.98 -53.94 -19.72
CA GLY A 164 26.68 -53.82 -19.11
C GLY A 164 25.97 -55.16 -19.06
N ARG A 165 25.63 -55.61 -17.84
CA ARG A 165 24.56 -56.61 -17.65
C ARG A 165 23.26 -55.91 -17.30
N ARG A 166 22.41 -55.70 -18.30
CA ARG A 166 20.96 -55.55 -18.09
C ARG A 166 20.23 -56.49 -19.05
N LYS A 167 20.03 -57.73 -18.61
CA LYS A 167 19.20 -58.72 -19.30
C LYS A 167 17.73 -58.37 -19.05
N PHE A 168 16.98 -58.17 -20.12
CA PHE A 168 15.52 -58.22 -20.15
C PHE A 168 15.12 -58.86 -21.47
N VAL A 169 14.64 -60.11 -21.45
CA VAL A 169 13.60 -60.57 -22.37
C VAL A 169 12.82 -61.71 -21.70
N ASN A 170 11.52 -61.47 -21.52
CA ASN A 170 10.50 -62.47 -21.17
C ASN A 170 10.14 -63.27 -22.44
N THR A 171 9.85 -64.56 -22.32
CA THR A 171 8.97 -65.28 -23.24
C THR A 171 8.33 -66.47 -22.51
N SER A 172 7.00 -66.52 -22.63
CA SER A 172 6.04 -67.47 -22.05
C SER A 172 6.19 -68.89 -22.60
N ILE A 173 5.83 -69.89 -21.79
CA ILE A 173 4.65 -70.78 -21.89
C ILE A 173 4.53 -71.49 -20.54
#